data_AF-A0A0C9T928-F1
#
_entry.id   AF-A0A0C9T928-F1
#
_cell.length_a   1.000
_cell.length_b   1.000
_cell.length_c   1.000
_cell.angle_alpha   90.00
_cell.angle_beta   90.00
_cell.angle_gamma   90.00
#
_symmetry.space_group_name_H-M   'P 1'
#
loop_
_entity.id
_entity.type
_entity.pdbx_description
1 polymer ?
#
loop_
_entity_poly.entity_id
_entity_poly.type
_entity_poly.pdbx_seq_one_letter_code
_entity_poly.pdbx_strand_id
1 'polypeptide(L)' 'DSGWIISPDFKLLLWVPPAYRKGLWWPRTIGLLGARRTSLDLSNFAHGELWIDCY' A
#
# COMPACT_ATOMS: atom_id res chain seq x y z
N ASP A 1 8.31 -12.22 0.00
CA ASP A 1 7.10 -12.49 -0.80
C ASP A 1 5.78 -12.56 -0.02
N SER A 2 5.66 -11.91 1.14
CA SER A 2 4.43 -11.97 1.94
C SER A 2 3.31 -11.05 1.46
N GLY A 3 3.62 -10.05 0.62
CA GLY A 3 2.66 -9.05 0.14
C GLY A 3 2.34 -7.94 1.14
N TRP A 4 3.01 -7.91 2.29
CA TRP A 4 2.87 -6.85 3.27
C TRP A 4 3.72 -5.63 2.93
N ILE A 5 3.14 -4.45 3.07
CA ILE A 5 3.87 -3.20 3.20
C ILE A 5 4.31 -3.08 4.65
N ILE A 6 5.59 -2.84 4.84
CA ILE A 6 6.23 -2.81 6.14
C ILE A 6 6.80 -1.41 6.34
N SER A 7 6.62 -0.88 7.54
CA SER A 7 7.22 0.39 7.95
C SER A 7 8.75 0.27 8.13
N PRO A 8 9.49 1.38 8.20
CA PRO A 8 10.93 1.36 8.47
C PRO A 8 11.30 0.68 9.80
N ASP A 9 10.41 0.64 10.78
CA ASP A 9 10.56 -0.07 12.08
C ASP A 9 10.05 -1.52 12.04
N PHE A 10 9.90 -2.11 10.86
CA PHE A 10 9.52 -3.51 10.64
C PHE A 10 8.10 -3.90 11.08
N LYS A 11 7.19 -2.93 11.25
CA LYS A 11 5.78 -3.21 11.56
C LYS A 11 4.99 -3.41 10.28
N LEU A 12 4.05 -4.35 10.31
CA LEU A 12 3.12 -4.60 9.22
C LEU A 12 2.10 -3.47 9.16
N LEU A 13 2.02 -2.78 8.02
CA LEU A 13 1.08 -1.68 7.81
C LEU A 13 -0.18 -2.15 7.09
N LEU A 14 -0.03 -2.76 5.91
CA LEU A 14 -1.14 -3.25 5.12
C LEU A 14 -0.72 -4.39 4.21
N TRP A 15 -1.66 -5.28 3.91
CA TRP A 15 -1.44 -6.38 2.99
C TRP A 15 -1.99 -6.05 1.61
N VAL A 16 -1.21 -6.32 0.56
CA VAL A 16 -1.59 -6.09 -0.82
C VAL A 16 -2.00 -7.41 -1.48
N PRO A 17 -3.22 -7.52 -2.03
CA PRO A 17 -3.64 -8.70 -2.77
C PRO A 17 -2.76 -8.97 -3.99
N PRO A 18 -2.44 -10.25 -4.31
CA PRO A 18 -1.55 -10.62 -5.41
C PRO A 18 -1.87 -9.96 -6.75
N ALA A 19 -3.16 -9.82 -7.08
CA ALA A 19 -3.64 -9.21 -8.31
C ALA A 19 -3.16 -7.77 -8.52
N TYR A 20 -2.93 -7.02 -7.43
CA TYR A 20 -2.56 -5.60 -7.49
C TYR A 20 -1.07 -5.34 -7.35
N ARG A 21 -0.28 -6.33 -6.88
CA ARG A 21 1.14 -6.14 -6.55
C ARG A 21 1.98 -5.66 -7.74
N LYS A 22 1.76 -6.24 -8.92
CA LYS A 22 2.48 -5.86 -10.15
C LYS A 22 2.11 -4.46 -10.63
N GLY A 23 0.89 -4.02 -10.34
CA GLY A 23 0.37 -2.72 -10.77
C GLY A 23 0.58 -1.59 -9.76
N LEU A 24 1.05 -1.91 -8.56
CA LEU A 24 1.09 -0.98 -7.45
C LEU A 24 2.08 0.16 -7.73
N TRP A 25 1.54 1.38 -7.76
CA TRP A 25 2.29 2.59 -8.05
C TRP A 25 2.87 3.16 -6.76
N TRP A 26 4.18 3.16 -6.64
CA TRP A 26 4.88 3.74 -5.51
C TRP A 26 5.27 5.19 -5.80
N PRO A 27 5.50 6.03 -4.77
CA PRO A 27 6.00 7.39 -4.96
C PRO A 27 7.31 7.47 -5.77
N ARG A 28 8.12 6.39 -5.76
CA ARG A 28 9.37 6.27 -6.54
C ARG A 28 9.22 5.50 -7.86
N THR A 29 8.02 5.11 -8.26
CA THR A 29 7.78 4.46 -9.56
C THR A 29 7.80 5.50 -10.68
N ILE A 30 8.72 5.35 -11.64
CA ILE A 30 8.87 6.27 -12.79
C ILE A 30 7.95 5.87 -13.95
N GLY A 31 7.64 4.57 -14.07
CA GLY A 31 6.78 4.04 -15.14
C GLY A 31 6.41 2.59 -14.87
N LEU A 32 5.28 2.16 -15.42
CA LEU A 32 4.79 0.79 -15.34
C LEU A 32 4.48 0.29 -16.75
N LEU A 33 5.07 -0.84 -17.15
CA LEU A 33 4.83 -1.48 -18.44
C LEU A 33 4.12 -2.82 -18.24
N GLY A 34 3.09 -3.08 -19.05
CA GLY A 34 2.40 -4.38 -19.07
C GLY A 34 1.54 -4.72 -17.85
N ALA A 35 1.27 -3.75 -16.96
CA ALA A 35 0.37 -3.92 -15.84
C ALA A 35 -0.56 -2.71 -15.67
N ARG A 36 -1.77 -2.95 -15.17
CA ARG A 36 -2.72 -1.87 -14.88
C ARG A 36 -2.23 -1.10 -13.64
N ARG A 37 -2.04 0.21 -13.79
CA ARG A 37 -1.68 1.08 -12.67
C ARG A 37 -2.73 0.97 -11.57
N THR A 38 -2.27 0.69 -10.36
CA THR A 38 -3.05 0.65 -9.13
C THR A 38 -2.42 1.63 -8.16
N SER A 39 -3.13 2.70 -7.81
CA SER A 39 -2.68 3.65 -6.79
C SER A 39 -3.33 3.30 -5.46
N LEU A 40 -2.57 3.40 -4.38
CA LEU A 40 -3.10 3.32 -3.04
C LEU A 40 -3.42 4.74 -2.56
N ASP A 41 -4.69 5.01 -2.32
CA ASP A 41 -5.10 6.24 -1.66
C ASP A 41 -5.03 6.05 -0.14
N LEU A 42 -4.19 6.85 0.50
CA LEU A 42 -3.98 6.83 1.95
C LEU A 42 -4.45 8.12 2.62
N SER A 43 -5.20 8.97 1.89
CA SER A 43 -5.68 10.26 2.40
C SER A 43 -6.53 10.12 3.67
N ASN A 44 -7.28 9.03 3.79
CA ASN A 44 -8.12 8.70 4.95
C ASN A 44 -7.55 7.54 5.78
N PHE A 45 -6.24 7.28 5.70
CA PHE A 45 -5.64 6.19 6.46
C PHE A 45 -5.55 6.53 7.95
N ALA A 46 -6.44 5.94 8.73
CA ALA A 46 -6.43 6.01 10.19
C ALA A 46 -5.17 5.32 10.76
N HIS A 47 -4.50 5.97 11.70
CA HIS A 47 -3.26 5.47 12.29
C HIS A 47 -3.13 5.88 13.76
N GLY A 48 -2.35 5.11 14.54
CA GLY A 48 -2.18 5.36 15.97
C GLY A 48 -3.50 5.25 16.73
N GLU A 49 -3.81 6.22 17.57
CA GLU A 49 -5.05 6.26 18.37
C GLU A 49 -6.30 6.57 17.54
N LEU A 50 -6.13 7.12 16.34
CA LEU A 50 -7.22 7.44 15.42
C LEU A 50 -7.76 6.21 14.67
N TRP A 51 -7.26 5.00 14.94
CA TRP A 51 -7.70 3.77 14.27
C TRP A 51 -9.22 3.53 14.37
N ILE A 52 -9.85 4.04 15.42
CA ILE A 52 -11.30 3.94 15.64
C ILE A 52 -12.12 4.76 14.62
N ASP A 53 -11.50 5.75 13.98
CA ASP A 53 -12.12 6.58 12.95
C ASP A 53 -11.99 5.98 11.54
N CYS A 54 -11.51 4.74 11.44
CA CYS A 54 -11.44 4.01 10.18
C CYS A 54 -12.82 3.42 9.85
N TYR A 55 -13.52 4.02 8.88
CA TYR A 55 -14.82 3.57 8.36
C TYR A 55 -14.70 2.82 7.04
#